data_AF-A0AAV5EF20-F1
#
_entry.id   AF-A0AAV5EF20-F1
#
_cell.length_a   1.000
_cell.length_b   1.000
_cell.length_c   1.000
_cell.angle_alpha   90.00
_cell.angle_beta   90.00
_cell.angle_gamma   90.00
#
_symmetry.space_group_name_H-M   'P 1'
#
loop_
_entity.id
_entity.type
_entity.pdbx_description
1 polymer ?
#
loop_
_entity_poly.entity_id
_entity_poly.type
_entity_poly.pdbx_seq_one_letter_code
_entity_poly.pdbx_strand_id
1 'polypeptide(L)'
;MTLEAVSKHLHVSKAKLILYMRKGLLRCHSNTIKPYLTEANKKTRLRWCVDMLDPESTPNDPQFKALFDHVFIDEKWFFFTQNSAKYYLLLEKDDPHRTSKSKNYILRLMFLCVTARPRFHNGVCIFDGKIG
;
A
#
# COMPACT_ATOMS: atom_id res chain seq x y z
N MET A 1 19.06 2.49 -0.64
CA MET A 1 20.41 2.62 -1.24
C MET A 1 20.27 3.43 -2.52
N THR A 2 21.02 4.52 -2.69
CA THR A 2 20.97 5.38 -3.88
C THR A 2 21.92 4.87 -4.97
N LEU A 3 21.73 5.31 -6.22
CA LEU A 3 22.65 4.97 -7.33
C LEU A 3 24.09 5.40 -7.04
N GLU A 4 24.27 6.52 -6.35
CA GLU A 4 25.56 7.02 -5.87
C GLU A 4 26.23 6.05 -4.89
N ALA A 5 25.47 5.48 -3.95
CA ALA A 5 26.01 4.49 -3.02
C ALA A 5 26.43 3.20 -3.74
N VAL A 6 25.63 2.75 -4.71
CA VAL A 6 25.96 1.58 -5.56
C VAL A 6 27.19 1.86 -6.42
N SER A 7 27.30 3.07 -6.97
CA SER A 7 28.43 3.52 -7.77
C SER A 7 29.75 3.49 -6.98
N LYS A 8 29.71 3.98 -5.73
CA LYS A 8 30.87 3.93 -4.81
C LYS A 8 31.25 2.50 -4.42
N HIS A 9 30.27 1.64 -4.10
CA HIS A 9 30.56 0.26 -3.69
C HIS A 9 31.05 -0.63 -4.82
N LEU A 10 30.50 -0.48 -6.02
CA LEU A 10 30.87 -1.30 -7.17
C LEU A 10 32.03 -0.70 -7.97
N HIS A 11 32.50 0.50 -7.62
CA HIS A 11 33.50 1.26 -8.37
C HIS A 11 33.12 1.46 -9.85
N VAL A 12 31.82 1.57 -10.13
CA VAL A 12 31.26 1.78 -11.48
C VAL A 12 30.66 3.18 -11.55
N SER A 13 30.85 3.90 -12.66
CA SER A 13 30.26 5.23 -12.82
C SER A 13 28.73 5.20 -12.78
N LYS A 14 28.12 6.22 -12.16
CA LYS A 14 26.65 6.37 -12.11
C LYS A 14 26.01 6.32 -13.50
N ALA A 15 26.64 6.92 -14.51
CA ALA A 15 26.17 6.89 -15.89
C ALA A 15 26.07 5.46 -16.45
N LYS A 16 27.06 4.61 -16.14
CA LYS A 16 27.07 3.20 -16.55
C LYS A 16 25.98 2.39 -15.84
N LEU A 17 25.73 2.66 -14.55
CA LEU A 17 24.60 2.06 -13.83
C LEU A 17 23.23 2.46 -14.41
N ILE A 18 23.04 3.75 -14.77
CA ILE A 18 21.81 4.22 -15.44
C ILE A 18 21.64 3.53 -16.80
N LEU A 19 22.72 3.38 -17.58
CA LEU A 19 22.68 2.65 -18.84
C LEU A 19 22.25 1.19 -18.64
N TYR A 20 22.81 0.51 -17.63
CA TYR A 20 22.41 -0.86 -17.29
C TYR A 20 20.95 -0.96 -16.86
N MET A 21 20.44 0.02 -16.12
CA MET A 21 19.01 0.08 -15.80
C MET A 21 18.13 0.26 -17.05
N ARG A 22 18.53 1.14 -17.98
CA ARG A 22 17.83 1.35 -19.26
C ARG A 22 17.85 0.12 -20.16
N LYS A 23 18.96 -0.64 -20.14
CA LYS A 23 19.11 -1.90 -20.87
C LYS A 23 18.42 -3.09 -20.17
N GLY A 24 17.80 -2.88 -19.01
CA GLY A 24 17.14 -3.93 -18.22
C GLY A 24 18.11 -4.89 -17.51
N LEU A 25 19.42 -4.62 -17.54
CA LEU A 25 20.44 -5.43 -16.88
C LEU A 25 20.47 -5.22 -15.35
N LEU A 26 19.93 -4.08 -14.88
CA LEU A 26 19.75 -3.76 -13.47
C LEU A 26 18.31 -3.29 -13.24
N ARG A 27 17.70 -3.72 -12.13
CA ARG A 27 16.38 -3.25 -11.71
C ARG A 27 16.43 -2.68 -10.30
N CYS A 28 15.68 -1.62 -10.07
CA CYS A 28 15.40 -1.18 -8.70
C CYS A 28 14.36 -2.14 -8.11
N HIS A 29 14.63 -2.65 -6.92
CA HIS A 29 13.69 -3.48 -6.18
C HIS A 29 13.50 -2.92 -4.78
N SER A 30 12.26 -2.58 -4.44
CA SER A 30 11.88 -2.24 -3.07
C SER A 30 11.42 -3.51 -2.36
N ASN A 31 12.14 -3.92 -1.31
CA ASN A 31 11.69 -4.98 -0.44
C ASN A 31 10.99 -4.35 0.78
N THR A 32 9.66 -4.41 0.79
CA THR A 32 8.87 -3.98 1.96
C THR A 32 8.79 -5.14 2.94
N ILE A 33 9.10 -4.88 4.21
CA ILE A 33 8.94 -5.87 5.27
C ILE A 33 7.45 -6.24 5.35
N LYS A 34 7.16 -7.52 5.10
CA LYS A 34 5.82 -8.08 5.29
C LYS A 34 5.71 -8.65 6.70
N PRO A 35 4.51 -8.63 7.31
CA PRO A 35 4.31 -9.28 8.60
C PRO A 35 4.66 -10.77 8.50
N TYR A 36 5.31 -11.28 9.53
CA TYR A 36 5.63 -12.70 9.62
C TYR A 36 4.34 -13.49 9.88
N LEU A 37 3.99 -14.40 8.97
CA LEU A 37 2.82 -15.26 9.09
C LEU A 37 3.25 -16.66 9.55
N THR A 38 2.77 -17.07 10.71
CA THR A 38 2.89 -18.46 11.18
C THR A 38 2.09 -19.40 10.27
N GLU A 39 2.42 -20.69 10.26
CA GLU A 39 1.65 -21.69 9.50
C GLU A 39 0.16 -21.72 9.92
N ALA A 40 -0.12 -21.50 11.21
CA ALA A 40 -1.49 -21.34 11.70
C ALA A 40 -2.20 -20.15 11.05
N ASN A 41 -1.56 -18.97 11.02
CA ASN A 41 -2.13 -17.77 10.39
C ASN A 41 -2.38 -17.99 8.90
N LYS A 42 -1.48 -18.68 8.20
CA LYS A 42 -1.67 -19.02 6.78
C LYS A 42 -2.88 -19.92 6.57
N LYS A 43 -3.02 -20.98 7.37
CA LYS A 43 -4.17 -21.90 7.30
C LYS A 43 -5.49 -21.19 7.58
N THR A 44 -5.55 -20.34 8.59
CA THR A 44 -6.75 -19.56 8.92
C THR A 44 -7.15 -18.63 7.78
N ARG A 45 -6.19 -17.91 7.19
CA ARG A 45 -6.45 -17.03 6.04
C ARG A 45 -6.94 -17.82 4.82
N LEU A 46 -6.32 -18.97 4.54
CA LEU A 46 -6.74 -19.82 3.42
C LEU A 46 -8.16 -20.35 3.63
N ARG A 47 -8.48 -20.83 4.83
CA ARG A 47 -9.82 -21.29 5.18
C ARG A 47 -10.85 -20.20 4.93
N TRP A 48 -10.59 -18.99 5.41
CA TRP A 48 -11.47 -17.84 5.15
C TRP A 48 -11.66 -17.58 3.64
N CYS A 49 -10.60 -17.62 2.84
CA CYS A 49 -10.73 -17.45 1.39
C CYS A 49 -11.60 -18.52 0.73
N VAL A 50 -11.46 -19.79 1.16
CA VAL A 50 -12.27 -20.90 0.66
C VAL A 50 -13.74 -20.73 1.07
N ASP A 51 -14.00 -20.32 2.31
CA ASP A 51 -15.36 -20.07 2.82
C ASP A 51 -16.06 -18.91 2.10
N MET A 52 -15.29 -18.00 1.48
CA MET A 52 -15.81 -16.89 0.68
C MET A 52 -16.13 -17.27 -0.77
N LEU A 53 -15.83 -18.50 -1.21
CA LEU A 53 -16.25 -18.99 -2.52
C LEU A 53 -17.77 -19.21 -2.53
N ASP A 54 -18.39 -18.86 -3.66
CA ASP A 54 -19.81 -19.08 -3.90
C ASP A 54 -20.04 -20.58 -4.16
N PRO A 55 -20.81 -21.29 -3.32
CA PRO A 55 -21.10 -22.71 -3.51
C PRO A 55 -21.78 -23.01 -4.85
N GLU A 56 -22.51 -22.04 -5.40
CA GLU A 56 -23.25 -22.18 -6.67
C GLU A 56 -22.37 -21.90 -7.89
N SER A 57 -21.11 -21.51 -7.69
CA SER A 57 -20.19 -21.25 -8.80
C SER A 57 -19.71 -22.53 -9.46
N THR A 58 -19.43 -22.46 -10.77
CA THR A 58 -18.94 -23.60 -11.54
C THR A 58 -17.60 -24.09 -11.00
N PRO A 59 -17.38 -25.41 -10.88
CA PRO A 59 -16.11 -25.96 -10.40
C PRO A 59 -14.88 -25.53 -11.22
N ASN A 60 -15.07 -25.26 -12.52
CA ASN A 60 -14.01 -24.81 -13.42
C ASN A 60 -13.81 -23.29 -13.45
N ASP A 61 -14.70 -22.52 -12.81
CA ASP A 61 -14.62 -21.06 -12.69
C ASP A 61 -15.26 -20.62 -11.36
N PRO A 62 -14.56 -20.83 -10.22
CA PRO A 62 -15.08 -20.52 -8.91
C PRO A 62 -15.15 -18.99 -8.72
N GLN A 63 -16.31 -18.51 -8.28
CA GLN A 63 -16.53 -17.09 -8.01
C GLN A 63 -16.58 -16.85 -6.50
N PHE A 64 -16.21 -15.64 -6.07
CA PHE A 64 -16.40 -15.23 -4.69
C PHE A 64 -17.85 -14.80 -4.47
N LYS A 65 -18.37 -15.05 -3.27
CA LYS A 65 -19.66 -14.54 -2.81
C LYS A 65 -19.76 -13.05 -3.08
N ALA A 66 -20.98 -12.58 -3.34
CA ALA A 66 -21.18 -11.18 -3.68
C ALA A 66 -21.02 -10.22 -2.49
N LEU A 67 -21.04 -10.71 -1.24
CA LEU A 67 -20.82 -9.91 -0.02
C LEU A 67 -21.79 -8.74 0.14
N PHE A 68 -23.02 -8.83 -0.39
CA PHE A 68 -24.04 -7.78 -0.25
C PHE A 68 -24.61 -7.66 1.17
N ASP A 69 -24.40 -8.69 1.99
CA ASP A 69 -24.72 -8.85 3.41
C ASP A 69 -23.55 -8.50 4.34
N HIS A 70 -22.41 -8.09 3.79
CA HIS A 70 -21.22 -7.72 4.57
C HIS A 70 -21.01 -6.21 4.60
N VAL A 71 -20.61 -5.73 5.78
CA VAL A 71 -20.18 -4.36 6.02
C VAL A 71 -18.75 -4.41 6.56
N PHE A 72 -17.84 -3.72 5.90
CA PHE A 72 -16.44 -3.62 6.27
C PHE A 72 -16.21 -2.37 7.11
N ILE A 73 -15.51 -2.53 8.23
CA ILE A 73 -15.16 -1.46 9.15
C ILE A 73 -13.64 -1.45 9.26
N ASP A 74 -13.03 -0.28 9.11
CA ASP A 74 -11.58 -0.11 9.26
C ASP A 74 -11.24 1.20 9.97
N GLU A 75 -10.18 1.19 10.76
CA GLU A 75 -9.62 2.37 11.42
C GLU A 75 -8.31 2.77 10.77
N LYS A 76 -8.21 4.05 10.39
CA LYS A 76 -7.00 4.59 9.78
C LYS A 76 -6.48 5.81 10.53
N TRP A 77 -5.23 5.73 10.95
CA TRP A 77 -4.50 6.86 11.53
C TRP A 77 -3.86 7.73 10.45
N PHE A 78 -4.20 9.01 10.45
CA PHE A 78 -3.57 10.04 9.62
C PHE A 78 -2.69 10.92 10.51
N PHE A 79 -1.49 11.22 10.02
CA PHE A 79 -0.54 12.09 10.69
C PHE A 79 -0.60 13.47 10.03
N PHE A 80 -0.75 14.54 10.82
CA PHE A 80 -0.78 15.90 10.29
C PHE A 80 0.47 16.28 9.50
N THR A 81 1.61 15.72 9.89
CA THR A 81 2.87 15.89 9.18
C THR A 81 3.43 14.53 8.78
N GLN A 82 3.77 14.38 7.50
CA GLN A 82 4.47 13.18 7.02
C GLN A 82 5.90 13.13 7.61
N ASN A 83 6.37 11.92 7.92
CA ASN A 83 7.73 11.70 8.44
C ASN A 83 8.80 12.07 7.40
N SER A 84 8.49 11.93 6.12
CA SER A 84 9.34 12.32 5.00
C SER A 84 8.54 13.18 4.04
N ALA A 85 9.00 14.40 3.78
CA ALA A 85 8.47 15.23 2.70
C ALA A 85 9.56 15.40 1.63
N LYS A 86 9.15 15.45 0.36
CA LYS A 86 10.04 15.79 -0.74
C LYS A 86 9.90 17.28 -1.03
N TYR A 87 11.02 17.99 -1.03
CA TYR A 87 11.08 19.40 -1.41
C TYR A 87 11.82 19.51 -2.74
N TYR A 88 11.33 20.36 -3.64
CA TYR A 88 12.05 20.77 -4.82
C TYR A 88 12.57 22.18 -4.54
N LEU A 89 13.88 22.32 -4.39
CA LEU A 89 14.54 23.57 -4.02
C LEU A 89 15.32 24.11 -5.21
N LEU A 90 15.40 25.43 -5.29
CA LEU A 90 16.36 26.11 -6.16
C LEU A 90 17.77 25.90 -5.62
N LEU A 91 18.77 25.89 -6.52
CA LEU A 91 20.18 25.58 -6.20
C LEU A 91 20.79 26.44 -5.08
N GLU A 92 20.28 27.66 -4.89
CA GLU A 92 20.79 28.65 -3.94
C GLU A 92 20.04 28.65 -2.59
N LYS A 93 19.06 27.76 -2.40
CA LYS A 93 18.25 27.71 -1.19
C LYS A 93 18.74 26.62 -0.25
N ASP A 94 18.87 26.98 1.02
CA ASP A 94 19.20 26.04 2.08
C ASP A 94 18.12 24.97 2.22
N ASP A 95 18.57 23.76 2.61
CA ASP A 95 17.68 22.64 2.87
C ASP A 95 16.72 22.96 4.04
N PRO A 96 15.40 22.70 3.87
CA PRO A 96 14.43 22.99 4.91
C PRO A 96 14.67 22.08 6.11
N HIS A 97 15.01 22.69 7.24
CA HIS A 97 15.20 21.98 8.50
C HIS A 97 13.86 21.73 9.21
N ARG A 98 13.49 20.46 9.37
CA ARG A 98 12.30 20.04 10.11
C ARG A 98 12.71 19.18 11.30
N THR A 99 12.41 19.65 12.50
CA THR A 99 12.68 18.93 13.75
C THR A 99 11.41 18.67 14.54
N SER A 100 11.39 17.53 15.22
CA SER A 100 10.41 17.20 16.25
C SER A 100 11.12 16.36 17.29
N LYS A 101 10.77 16.54 18.57
CA LYS A 101 11.38 15.79 19.68
C LYS A 101 11.09 14.29 19.61
N SER A 102 9.94 13.90 19.05
CA SER A 102 9.58 12.50 18.79
C SER A 102 8.40 12.41 17.83
N LYS A 103 8.37 11.34 17.03
CA LYS A 103 7.22 10.99 16.16
C LYS A 103 5.91 10.79 16.95
N ASN A 104 6.01 10.54 18.25
CA ASN A 104 4.83 10.41 19.12
C ASN A 104 4.12 11.73 19.41
N TYR A 105 4.81 12.87 19.27
CA TYR A 105 4.20 14.19 19.45
C TYR A 105 3.55 14.75 18.18
N ILE A 106 3.68 14.06 17.05
CA ILE A 106 2.96 14.43 15.83
C ILE A 106 1.48 14.14 16.04
N LEU A 107 0.64 15.15 15.90
CA LEU A 107 -0.82 15.02 16.00
C LEU A 107 -1.31 13.94 15.03
N ARG A 108 -2.08 12.99 15.55
CA ARG A 108 -2.68 11.88 14.81
C ARG A 108 -4.18 12.01 14.89
N LEU A 109 -4.85 11.87 13.76
CA LEU A 109 -6.29 11.82 13.65
C LEU A 109 -6.70 10.41 13.22
N MET A 110 -7.59 9.77 13.97
CA MET A 110 -8.15 8.49 13.59
C MET A 110 -9.45 8.71 12.82
N PHE A 111 -9.58 8.05 11.68
CA PHE A 111 -10.86 7.93 10.99
C PHE A 111 -11.31 6.50 11.05
N LEU A 112 -12.52 6.29 11.55
CA LEU A 112 -13.27 5.06 11.38
C LEU A 112 -14.04 5.19 10.06
N CYS A 113 -13.89 4.22 9.17
CA CYS A 113 -14.60 4.18 7.91
C CYS A 113 -15.39 2.89 7.81
N VAL A 114 -16.65 3.00 7.40
CA VAL A 114 -17.53 1.87 7.20
C VAL A 114 -17.98 1.85 5.75
N THR A 115 -17.75 0.72 5.07
CA THR A 115 -18.11 0.56 3.66
C THR A 115 -18.76 -0.79 3.40
N ALA A 116 -19.70 -0.81 2.47
CA ALA A 116 -20.36 -2.00 1.96
C ALA A 116 -20.32 -2.00 0.44
N ARG A 117 -20.69 -3.11 -0.19
CA ARG A 117 -20.68 -3.21 -1.66
C ARG A 117 -21.69 -2.22 -2.26
N PRO A 118 -21.28 -1.38 -3.24
CA PRO A 118 -22.20 -0.50 -3.94
C PRO A 118 -23.31 -1.29 -4.65
N ARG A 119 -24.52 -0.72 -4.70
CA ARG A 119 -25.71 -1.33 -5.32
C ARG A 119 -26.18 -0.48 -6.48
N PHE A 120 -26.49 -1.15 -7.58
CA PHE A 120 -26.94 -0.52 -8.82
C PHE A 120 -28.28 -1.11 -9.25
N HIS A 121 -29.15 -0.25 -9.78
CA HIS A 121 -30.41 -0.64 -10.40
C HIS A 121 -30.49 0.01 -11.79
N ASN A 122 -30.63 -0.79 -12.84
CA ASN A 122 -30.68 -0.32 -14.24
C ASN A 122 -29.52 0.61 -14.64
N GLY A 123 -28.31 0.31 -14.16
CA GLY A 123 -27.11 1.12 -14.42
C GLY A 123 -26.98 2.37 -13.55
N VAL A 124 -27.98 2.68 -12.72
CA VAL A 124 -27.95 3.81 -11.78
C VAL A 124 -27.52 3.34 -10.40
N CYS A 125 -26.53 4.02 -9.80
CA CYS A 125 -26.09 3.74 -8.44
C CYS A 125 -27.17 4.17 -7.43
N ILE A 126 -27.78 3.21 -6.73
CA ILE A 126 -28.77 3.47 -5.68
C ILE A 126 -28.14 3.55 -4.29
N PHE A 127 -26.95 2.98 -4.13
CA PHE A 127 -26.17 3.04 -2.90
C PHE A 127 -24.69 2.95 -3.25
N ASP A 128 -23.92 3.95 -2.88
CA ASP A 128 -22.50 4.06 -3.24
C ASP A 128 -21.57 3.27 -2.31
N GLY A 129 -22.13 2.55 -1.34
CA GLY A 129 -21.38 1.71 -0.41
C GLY A 129 -20.82 2.46 0.80
N LYS A 130 -20.98 3.79 0.91
CA LYS A 130 -20.43 4.54 2.04
C LYS A 130 -21.42 4.58 3.19
N ILE A 131 -20.91 4.36 4.40
CA ILE A 131 -21.68 4.41 5.63
C ILE A 131 -20.91 5.31 6.60
N GLY A 132 -21.35 6.57 6.71
CA GLY A 132 -20.68 7.59 7.52
C GLY A 132 -19.55 8.33 6.80
#